data_AF-A0A6C0CNY0-F1
#
_entry.id   AF-A0A6C0CNY0-F1
#
_cell.length_a   1.000
_cell.length_b   1.000
_cell.length_c   1.000
_cell.angle_alpha   90.00
_cell.angle_beta   90.00
_cell.angle_gamma   90.00
#
_symmetry.space_group_name_H-M   'P 1'
#
loop_
_entity.id
_entity.type
_entity.pdbx_description
1 polymer ?
#
loop_
_entity_poly.entity_id
_entity_poly.type
_entity_poly.pdbx_seq_one_letter_code
_entity_poly.pdbx_strand_id
1 'polypeptide(L)'
;MTKTLADYTILEHLGGHVKKFGRTAGSIKNPMYKVLDNEQELYIMGIEGDILCILCEESYEKILNYEKEKNDGYKLTFSKLNNYICCSTVNEGRLYIHQIIMNYYRNGKGTMTTSVDHIDRNPLNNTIANLRLANRETQQQNTIGQLPGTKRKRNNDAQNLPEGLTQEMIPKYVTYMTNIYNKEKNLSREYFRIENHPKLKSYDGCKSGKKTIFEKLEEIKKIIEQLDNDILPKSQKELSGLPQYVRYLEKDEKRWLIYEKRTRDVRQNMKLPLPQDYNLEEQLRILLDKIQEKYSS
;
A
#
# COMPACT_ATOMS: atom_id res chain seq x y z
N MET A 1 -4.81 -20.45 3.43
CA MET A 1 -5.09 -21.04 4.76
C MET A 1 -3.75 -21.27 5.45
N THR A 2 -3.64 -21.01 6.75
CA THR A 2 -2.40 -21.22 7.51
C THR A 2 -2.29 -22.72 7.81
N LYS A 3 -1.22 -23.39 7.36
CA LYS A 3 -0.97 -24.79 7.71
C LYS A 3 -0.77 -24.94 9.22
N THR A 4 -1.33 -26.00 9.77
CA THR A 4 -1.16 -26.50 11.13
C THR A 4 -0.32 -27.78 11.10
N LEU A 5 0.07 -28.30 12.26
CA LEU A 5 0.91 -29.51 12.31
C LEU A 5 0.17 -30.73 11.75
N ALA A 6 -1.17 -30.73 11.83
CA ALA A 6 -2.02 -31.79 11.27
C ALA A 6 -2.00 -31.86 9.74
N ASP A 7 -1.52 -30.81 9.07
CA ASP A 7 -1.37 -30.79 7.60
C ASP A 7 -0.08 -31.48 7.12
N TYR A 8 0.71 -32.05 8.04
CA TYR A 8 1.99 -32.71 7.75
C TYR A 8 1.96 -34.19 8.16
N THR A 9 2.64 -35.03 7.38
CA THR A 9 2.92 -36.41 7.80
C THR A 9 4.11 -36.42 8.74
N ILE A 10 3.88 -36.65 10.03
CA ILE A 10 4.96 -36.69 11.03
C ILE A 10 5.75 -38.00 10.87
N LEU A 11 7.05 -37.87 10.62
CA LEU A 11 8.00 -38.99 10.55
C LEU A 11 8.61 -39.28 11.93
N GLU A 12 9.00 -38.22 12.65
CA GLU A 12 9.65 -38.34 13.95
C GLU A 12 9.36 -37.12 14.84
N HIS A 13 9.18 -37.36 16.14
CA HIS A 13 9.12 -36.30 17.15
C HIS A 13 10.47 -36.19 17.87
N LEU A 14 11.21 -35.13 17.55
CA LEU A 14 12.56 -34.87 18.07
C LEU A 14 12.55 -34.22 19.47
N GLY A 15 11.37 -33.87 19.99
CA GLY A 15 11.20 -33.22 21.28
C GLY A 15 11.54 -31.73 21.25
N GLY A 16 11.67 -31.13 22.43
CA GLY A 16 12.07 -29.73 22.60
C GLY A 16 13.01 -29.60 23.80
N HIS A 17 13.14 -28.40 24.36
CA HIS A 17 13.97 -28.19 25.56
C HIS A 17 13.19 -27.54 26.69
N VAL A 18 13.66 -27.77 27.92
CA VAL A 18 13.05 -27.24 29.14
C VAL A 18 14.04 -26.34 29.85
N LYS A 19 13.57 -25.15 30.26
CA LYS A 19 14.36 -24.28 31.15
C LYS A 19 14.13 -24.67 32.61
N LYS A 20 15.21 -24.66 33.40
CA LYS A 20 15.16 -24.97 34.84
C LYS A 20 14.65 -23.80 35.69
N PHE A 21 14.79 -22.56 35.22
CA PHE A 21 14.50 -21.35 35.99
C PHE A 21 13.70 -20.33 35.18
N GLY A 22 12.98 -19.45 35.89
CA GLY A 22 12.16 -18.38 35.32
C GLY A 22 10.66 -18.71 35.22
N ARG A 23 9.88 -17.74 34.74
CA ARG A 23 8.40 -17.82 34.69
C ARG A 23 7.86 -19.03 33.93
N THR A 24 8.61 -19.54 32.96
CA THR A 24 8.21 -20.68 32.11
C THR A 24 9.04 -21.94 32.40
N ALA A 25 9.64 -22.04 33.59
CA ALA A 25 10.40 -23.21 33.99
C ALA A 25 9.53 -24.49 33.96
N GLY A 26 10.11 -25.62 33.59
CA GLY A 26 9.40 -26.90 33.51
C GLY A 26 8.54 -27.10 32.25
N SER A 27 8.25 -26.05 31.48
CA SER A 27 7.53 -26.16 30.20
C SER A 27 8.47 -26.55 29.06
N ILE A 28 8.00 -27.44 28.17
CA ILE A 28 8.68 -27.76 26.91
C ILE A 28 8.58 -26.54 25.99
N LYS A 29 9.73 -26.11 25.47
CA LYS A 29 9.85 -25.04 24.50
C LYS A 29 10.38 -25.59 23.19
N ASN A 30 9.90 -24.99 22.10
CA ASN A 30 10.32 -25.27 20.74
C ASN A 30 10.34 -26.76 20.36
N PRO A 31 9.20 -27.49 20.54
CA PRO A 31 9.13 -28.88 20.09
C PRO A 31 9.40 -28.96 18.58
N MET A 32 10.15 -29.97 18.18
CA MET A 32 10.65 -30.17 16.83
C MET A 32 10.11 -31.49 16.28
N TYR A 33 9.67 -31.46 15.03
CA TYR A 33 9.10 -32.60 14.33
C TYR A 33 9.82 -32.75 12.99
N LYS A 34 10.30 -33.95 12.67
CA LYS A 34 10.67 -34.29 11.30
C LYS A 34 9.40 -34.72 10.58
N VAL A 35 9.14 -34.14 9.42
CA VAL A 35 7.89 -34.34 8.68
C VAL A 35 8.15 -34.56 7.20
N LEU A 36 7.18 -35.13 6.51
CA LEU A 36 7.12 -35.23 5.05
C LEU A 36 5.99 -34.31 4.53
N ASP A 37 6.31 -33.41 3.61
CA ASP A 37 5.37 -32.54 2.90
C ASP A 37 5.65 -32.65 1.39
N ASN A 38 4.70 -33.15 0.60
CA ASN A 38 4.86 -33.37 -0.85
C ASN A 38 6.18 -34.07 -1.23
N GLU A 39 6.47 -35.20 -0.59
CA GLU A 39 7.70 -36.00 -0.80
C GLU A 39 9.01 -35.31 -0.36
N GLN A 40 8.94 -34.11 0.22
CA GLN A 40 10.09 -33.41 0.77
C GLN A 40 10.14 -33.57 2.29
N GLU A 41 11.28 -34.01 2.80
CA GLU A 41 11.55 -34.02 4.24
C GLU A 41 11.83 -32.60 4.75
N LEU A 42 11.15 -32.21 5.82
CA LEU A 42 11.26 -30.91 6.47
C LEU A 42 11.29 -31.07 7.99
N TYR A 43 11.69 -30.00 8.65
CA TYR A 43 11.67 -29.87 10.10
C TYR A 43 10.69 -28.77 10.48
N ILE A 44 9.70 -29.11 11.30
CA ILE A 44 8.70 -28.17 11.81
C ILE A 44 9.01 -27.92 13.28
N MET A 45 9.34 -26.67 13.60
CA MET A 45 9.52 -26.21 14.96
C MET A 45 8.27 -25.50 15.43
N GLY A 46 7.64 -26.04 16.48
CA GLY A 46 6.56 -25.37 17.19
C GLY A 46 7.08 -24.13 17.91
N ILE A 47 6.39 -23.00 17.74
CA ILE A 47 6.57 -21.79 18.54
C ILE A 47 5.39 -21.70 19.51
N GLU A 48 5.31 -20.66 20.32
CA GLU A 48 4.15 -20.45 21.21
C GLU A 48 2.84 -20.36 20.42
N GLY A 49 1.82 -21.13 20.85
CA GLY A 49 0.53 -21.25 20.16
C GLY A 49 0.61 -22.15 18.92
N ASP A 50 -0.19 -21.84 17.90
CA ASP A 50 -0.25 -22.60 16.64
C ASP A 50 0.78 -22.12 15.59
N ILE A 51 1.80 -21.39 16.02
CA ILE A 51 2.81 -20.84 15.11
C ILE A 51 3.85 -21.91 14.82
N LEU A 52 4.02 -22.23 13.55
CA LEU A 52 5.01 -23.19 13.07
C LEU A 52 6.12 -22.47 12.32
N CYS A 53 7.36 -22.82 12.62
CA CYS A 53 8.53 -22.41 11.84
C CYS A 53 9.01 -23.60 10.99
N ILE A 54 9.13 -23.38 9.69
CA ILE A 54 9.54 -24.39 8.72
C ILE A 54 11.04 -24.28 8.51
N LEU A 55 11.74 -25.41 8.55
CA LEU A 55 13.17 -25.55 8.36
C LEU A 55 13.44 -26.72 7.40
N CYS A 56 14.53 -26.65 6.65
CA CYS A 56 15.11 -27.83 6.02
C CYS A 56 16.20 -28.40 6.93
N GLU A 57 16.74 -29.55 6.57
CA GLU A 57 17.84 -30.20 7.30
C GLU A 57 19.01 -29.23 7.54
N GLU A 58 19.52 -28.60 6.47
CA GLU A 58 20.64 -27.67 6.59
C GLU A 58 20.32 -26.47 7.52
N SER A 59 19.10 -25.92 7.44
CA SER A 59 18.69 -24.83 8.35
C SER A 59 18.70 -25.28 9.80
N TYR A 60 18.22 -26.49 10.08
CA TYR A 60 18.20 -27.05 11.43
C TYR A 60 19.62 -27.31 11.95
N GLU A 61 20.49 -27.89 11.13
CA GLU A 61 21.90 -28.11 11.47
C GLU A 61 22.63 -26.81 11.81
N LYS A 62 22.41 -25.73 11.05
CA LYS A 62 23.03 -24.43 11.35
C LYS A 62 22.61 -23.87 12.71
N ILE A 63 21.37 -24.12 13.15
CA ILE A 63 20.91 -23.75 14.49
C ILE A 63 21.66 -24.57 15.55
N LEU A 64 21.75 -25.88 15.38
CA LEU A 64 22.47 -26.77 16.31
C LEU A 64 23.96 -26.39 16.40
N ASN A 65 24.60 -26.08 15.27
CA ASN A 65 25.99 -25.64 15.24
C ASN A 65 26.16 -24.30 15.95
N TYR A 66 25.25 -23.35 15.75
CA TYR A 66 25.29 -22.08 16.48
C TYR A 66 25.15 -22.28 18.00
N GLU A 67 24.24 -23.16 18.44
CA GLU A 67 24.08 -23.49 19.87
C GLU A 67 25.40 -23.99 20.47
N LYS A 68 26.07 -24.91 19.77
CA LYS A 68 27.32 -25.53 20.20
C LYS A 68 28.50 -24.55 20.18
N GLU A 69 28.64 -23.77 19.12
CA GLU A 69 29.84 -22.98 18.85
C GLU A 69 29.77 -21.54 19.37
N LYS A 70 28.57 -20.95 19.43
CA LYS A 70 28.39 -19.50 19.68
C LYS A 70 27.44 -19.18 20.83
N ASN A 71 26.74 -20.17 21.37
CA ASN A 71 25.79 -20.00 22.48
C ASN A 71 26.16 -20.86 23.71
N ASP A 72 27.45 -21.12 23.90
CA ASP A 72 28.04 -21.87 25.03
C ASP A 72 27.41 -23.27 25.24
N GLY A 73 26.91 -23.88 24.17
CA GLY A 73 26.20 -25.17 24.23
C GLY A 73 24.76 -25.08 24.75
N TYR A 74 24.26 -23.89 25.12
CA TYR A 74 22.88 -23.73 25.57
C TYR A 74 21.90 -23.75 24.38
N LYS A 75 20.75 -24.40 24.60
CA LYS A 75 19.65 -24.40 23.64
C LYS A 75 19.04 -23.01 23.46
N LEU A 76 18.84 -22.61 22.20
CA LEU A 76 18.17 -21.37 21.85
C LEU A 76 16.67 -21.52 22.05
N THR A 77 16.05 -20.51 22.67
CA THR A 77 14.60 -20.46 22.82
C THR A 77 14.03 -19.45 21.85
N PHE A 78 13.32 -19.95 20.84
CA PHE A 78 12.72 -19.13 19.80
C PHE A 78 11.30 -18.70 20.18
N SER A 79 11.01 -17.44 19.90
CA SER A 79 9.68 -16.85 20.04
C SER A 79 9.39 -15.92 18.87
N LYS A 80 8.10 -15.63 18.64
CA LYS A 80 7.67 -14.69 17.62
C LYS A 80 7.79 -13.26 18.16
N LEU A 81 8.43 -12.39 17.40
CA LEU A 81 8.44 -10.95 17.62
C LEU A 81 8.02 -10.26 16.31
N ASN A 82 6.94 -9.47 16.39
CA ASN A 82 6.23 -8.98 15.21
C ASN A 82 5.83 -10.15 14.31
N ASN A 83 6.36 -10.24 13.09
CA ASN A 83 6.09 -11.34 12.17
C ASN A 83 7.24 -12.35 12.08
N TYR A 84 8.39 -12.11 12.71
CA TYR A 84 9.59 -12.93 12.58
C TYR A 84 9.84 -13.78 13.82
N ILE A 85 10.62 -14.85 13.66
CA ILE A 85 11.08 -15.69 14.75
C ILE A 85 12.47 -15.23 15.23
N CYS A 86 12.62 -15.02 16.53
CA CYS A 86 13.85 -14.57 17.15
C CYS A 86 14.15 -15.29 18.45
N CYS A 87 15.39 -15.18 18.91
CA CYS A 87 15.84 -15.68 20.20
C CYS A 87 16.80 -14.67 20.84
N SER A 88 16.95 -14.78 22.16
CA SER A 88 18.09 -14.17 22.85
C SER A 88 19.24 -15.16 22.89
N THR A 89 20.43 -14.71 22.53
CA THR A 89 21.68 -15.48 22.60
C THR A 89 22.54 -14.97 23.75
N VAL A 90 23.53 -15.76 24.16
CA VAL A 90 24.44 -15.41 25.25
C VAL A 90 25.31 -14.21 24.88
N ASN A 91 25.94 -14.26 23.70
CA ASN A 91 26.99 -13.31 23.31
C ASN A 91 26.50 -12.18 22.38
N GLU A 92 25.47 -12.44 21.57
CA GLU A 92 25.06 -11.54 20.48
C GLU A 92 23.79 -10.73 20.78
N GLY A 93 23.15 -10.97 21.93
CA GLY A 93 21.87 -10.36 22.26
C GLY A 93 20.72 -10.98 21.44
N ARG A 94 19.78 -10.17 20.96
CA ARG A 94 18.63 -10.69 20.19
C ARG A 94 19.01 -10.90 18.72
N LEU A 95 18.83 -12.12 18.22
CA LEU A 95 18.99 -12.46 16.80
C LEU A 95 17.71 -13.06 16.24
N TYR A 96 17.42 -12.82 14.96
CA TYR A 96 16.39 -13.54 14.23
C TYR A 96 16.93 -14.89 13.72
N ILE A 97 16.06 -15.89 13.64
CA ILE A 97 16.45 -17.25 13.23
C ILE A 97 17.11 -17.29 11.85
N HIS A 98 16.61 -16.50 10.89
CA HIS A 98 17.19 -16.40 9.55
C HIS A 98 18.59 -15.79 9.55
N GLN A 99 18.96 -14.97 10.55
CA GLN A 99 20.31 -14.43 10.69
C GLN A 99 21.27 -15.51 11.16
N ILE A 100 20.82 -16.41 12.04
CA ILE A 100 21.58 -17.57 12.50
C ILE A 100 21.82 -18.53 11.35
N ILE A 101 20.76 -18.87 10.61
CA ILE A 101 20.83 -19.77 9.45
C ILE A 101 21.73 -19.19 8.36
N MET A 102 21.69 -17.89 8.08
CA MET A 102 22.58 -17.30 7.06
C MET A 102 23.97 -16.91 7.60
N ASN A 103 24.25 -17.14 8.89
CA ASN A 103 25.44 -16.64 9.59
C ASN A 103 25.70 -15.13 9.32
N TYR A 104 24.61 -14.34 9.27
CA TYR A 104 24.62 -12.95 8.85
C TYR A 104 23.91 -12.06 9.88
N TYR A 105 24.67 -11.61 10.89
CA TYR A 105 24.15 -10.98 12.10
C TYR A 105 24.13 -9.46 12.04
N ARG A 106 23.21 -8.85 12.81
CA ARG A 106 23.17 -7.40 13.11
C ARG A 106 23.06 -6.45 11.90
N ASN A 107 22.89 -6.99 10.70
CA ASN A 107 22.60 -6.24 9.49
C ASN A 107 21.08 -6.10 9.33
N GLY A 108 20.57 -4.87 9.36
CA GLY A 108 19.11 -4.64 9.25
C GLY A 108 18.55 -3.34 9.86
N LYS A 109 19.37 -2.45 10.43
CA LYS A 109 18.92 -1.11 10.86
C LYS A 109 19.81 0.00 10.32
N GLY A 110 19.33 0.70 9.29
CA GLY A 110 19.70 2.07 8.94
C GLY A 110 21.12 2.35 8.45
N THR A 111 22.09 1.46 8.67
CA THR A 111 23.52 1.74 8.41
C THR A 111 24.18 0.81 7.40
N MET A 112 23.58 -0.34 7.04
CA MET A 112 24.20 -1.34 6.14
C MET A 112 23.36 -1.61 4.90
N THR A 113 24.04 -1.97 3.80
CA THR A 113 23.48 -2.06 2.44
C THR A 113 22.65 -3.32 2.17
N THR A 114 22.84 -4.38 2.95
CA THR A 114 22.19 -5.69 2.76
C THR A 114 21.67 -6.30 4.06
N SER A 115 20.64 -7.15 3.97
CA SER A 115 20.14 -7.99 5.05
C SER A 115 19.51 -9.28 4.49
N VAL A 116 19.19 -10.23 5.37
CA VAL A 116 18.56 -11.49 4.97
C VAL A 116 17.09 -11.27 4.65
N ASP A 117 16.64 -11.78 3.51
CA ASP A 117 15.28 -11.65 2.96
C ASP A 117 14.68 -13.05 2.70
N HIS A 118 13.37 -13.17 2.84
CA HIS A 118 12.59 -14.38 2.56
C HIS A 118 12.03 -14.30 1.13
N ILE A 119 12.43 -15.23 0.27
CA ILE A 119 12.03 -15.25 -1.15
C ILE A 119 10.51 -15.36 -1.30
N ASP A 120 9.89 -16.26 -0.54
CA ASP A 120 8.43 -16.48 -0.51
C ASP A 120 7.67 -15.45 0.35
N ARG A 121 8.38 -14.54 1.03
CA ARG A 121 7.84 -13.51 1.94
C ARG A 121 7.08 -14.08 3.13
N ASN A 122 7.29 -15.35 3.47
CA ASN A 122 6.80 -15.97 4.67
C ASN A 122 7.92 -15.99 5.72
N PRO A 123 7.90 -15.11 6.73
CA PRO A 123 8.93 -15.08 7.77
C PRO A 123 9.03 -16.35 8.61
N LEU A 124 8.03 -17.23 8.51
CA LEU A 124 8.00 -18.52 9.18
C LEU A 124 8.67 -19.63 8.37
N ASN A 125 8.88 -19.44 7.06
CA ASN A 125 9.62 -20.36 6.21
C ASN A 125 11.11 -20.02 6.23
N ASN A 126 11.86 -20.67 7.12
CA ASN A 126 13.29 -20.44 7.30
C ASN A 126 14.13 -21.57 6.71
N THR A 127 13.63 -22.23 5.65
CA THR A 127 14.46 -23.13 4.82
C THR A 127 15.56 -22.34 4.13
N ILE A 128 16.77 -22.92 4.03
CA ILE A 128 17.94 -22.22 3.46
C ILE A 128 17.68 -21.74 2.02
N ALA A 129 16.99 -22.56 1.22
CA ALA A 129 16.62 -22.24 -0.15
C ALA A 129 15.64 -21.07 -0.27
N ASN A 130 14.92 -20.74 0.80
CA ASN A 130 14.01 -19.60 0.87
C ASN A 130 14.67 -18.32 1.40
N LEU A 131 15.93 -18.38 1.85
CA LEU A 131 16.65 -17.24 2.38
C LEU A 131 17.67 -16.71 1.36
N ARG A 132 17.84 -15.40 1.29
CA ARG A 132 18.89 -14.76 0.49
C ARG A 132 19.40 -13.49 1.14
N LEU A 133 20.59 -13.03 0.76
CA LEU A 133 21.02 -11.66 1.03
C LEU A 133 20.40 -10.73 -0.01
N ALA A 134 19.70 -9.70 0.45
CA ALA A 134 19.08 -8.69 -0.40
C ALA A 134 19.53 -7.30 0.03
N ASN A 135 19.70 -6.40 -0.95
CA ASN A 135 19.95 -5.00 -0.68
C ASN A 135 18.66 -4.25 -0.34
N ARG A 136 18.80 -3.04 0.21
CA ARG A 136 17.65 -2.20 0.60
C ARG A 136 16.65 -1.96 -0.53
N GLU A 137 17.15 -1.72 -1.75
CA GLU A 137 16.28 -1.46 -2.91
C GLU A 137 15.44 -2.68 -3.27
N THR A 138 16.06 -3.86 -3.32
CA THR A 138 15.37 -5.13 -3.58
C THR A 138 14.27 -5.37 -2.55
N GLN A 139 14.55 -5.15 -1.26
CA GLN A 139 13.56 -5.32 -0.20
C GLN A 139 12.41 -4.29 -0.30
N GLN A 140 12.73 -3.04 -0.63
CA GLN A 140 11.72 -2.00 -0.80
C GLN A 140 10.77 -2.33 -1.95
N GLN A 141 11.31 -2.80 -3.09
CA GLN A 141 10.49 -3.21 -4.24
C GLN A 141 9.63 -4.45 -3.93
N ASN A 142 10.11 -5.33 -3.04
CA ASN A 142 9.37 -6.51 -2.60
C ASN A 142 8.28 -6.23 -1.55
N THR A 143 8.19 -5.00 -1.03
CA THR A 143 7.21 -4.64 0.00
C THR A 143 5.80 -4.51 -0.60
N ILE A 144 4.78 -4.96 0.15
CA ILE A 144 3.37 -4.78 -0.22
C ILE A 144 3.08 -3.29 -0.49
N GLY A 145 2.44 -3.03 -1.63
CA GLY A 145 2.13 -1.70 -2.16
C GLY A 145 3.23 -1.07 -2.99
N GLN A 146 4.46 -1.58 -2.95
CA GLN A 146 5.48 -1.24 -3.96
C GLN A 146 5.45 -2.27 -5.09
N LEU A 147 5.39 -3.55 -4.74
CA LEU A 147 5.29 -4.63 -5.70
C LEU A 147 4.10 -4.43 -6.67
N PRO A 148 4.30 -4.63 -7.99
CA PRO A 148 3.22 -4.62 -8.97
C PRO A 148 2.06 -5.52 -8.57
N GLY A 149 0.82 -5.06 -8.80
CA GLY A 149 -0.39 -5.81 -8.44
C GLY A 149 -0.74 -5.85 -6.95
N THR A 150 0.08 -5.26 -6.06
CA THR A 150 -0.24 -5.21 -4.63
C THR A 150 -0.67 -3.82 -4.17
N LYS A 151 -1.60 -3.78 -3.22
CA LYS A 151 -2.09 -2.56 -2.57
C LYS A 151 -1.84 -2.64 -1.06
N ARG A 152 -1.39 -1.54 -0.45
CA ARG A 152 -1.25 -1.48 1.01
C ARG A 152 -2.61 -1.56 1.68
N LYS A 153 -2.63 -2.19 2.86
CA LYS A 153 -3.77 -2.11 3.76
C LYS A 153 -4.03 -0.64 4.11
N ARG A 154 -5.30 -0.33 4.29
CA ARG A 154 -5.76 0.99 4.70
C ARG A 154 -5.24 1.29 6.10
N ASN A 155 -4.77 2.51 6.32
CA ASN A 155 -4.30 2.95 7.64
C ASN A 155 -5.46 2.96 8.64
N ASN A 156 -5.13 2.72 9.92
CA ASN A 156 -6.12 2.71 11.00
C ASN A 156 -6.79 4.09 11.18
N ASP A 157 -6.07 5.18 10.92
CA ASP A 157 -6.56 6.56 11.05
C ASP A 157 -7.28 7.10 9.81
N ALA A 158 -7.50 6.27 8.78
CA ALA A 158 -8.14 6.72 7.55
C ALA A 158 -9.65 6.97 7.74
N GLN A 159 -10.19 7.97 7.03
CA GLN A 159 -11.62 8.37 7.06
C GLN A 159 -12.56 7.23 6.66
N ASN A 160 -13.55 6.90 7.49
CA ASN A 160 -14.51 5.81 7.26
C ASN A 160 -15.06 5.82 5.83
N LEU A 161 -15.10 4.65 5.21
CA LEU A 161 -15.70 4.50 3.88
C LEU A 161 -17.24 4.58 4.01
N PRO A 162 -17.93 5.16 3.02
CA PRO A 162 -19.38 5.16 2.98
C PRO A 162 -19.93 3.74 2.84
N GLU A 163 -21.19 3.56 3.21
CA GLU A 163 -21.88 2.26 3.14
C GLU A 163 -21.81 1.68 1.72
N GLY A 164 -21.55 0.36 1.64
CA GLY A 164 -21.39 -0.36 0.38
C GLY A 164 -20.05 -0.18 -0.33
N LEU A 165 -19.19 0.76 0.10
CA LEU A 165 -17.85 0.92 -0.46
C LEU A 165 -16.80 0.17 0.36
N THR A 166 -16.11 -0.79 -0.26
CA THR A 166 -15.02 -1.53 0.37
C THR A 166 -13.65 -1.07 -0.13
N GLN A 167 -12.61 -1.32 0.66
CA GLN A 167 -11.24 -0.94 0.32
C GLN A 167 -10.73 -1.64 -0.95
N GLU A 168 -11.24 -2.84 -1.24
CA GLU A 168 -10.90 -3.64 -2.43
C GLU A 168 -11.45 -3.02 -3.72
N MET A 169 -12.55 -2.27 -3.64
CA MET A 169 -13.13 -1.58 -4.80
C MET A 169 -12.33 -0.36 -5.24
N ILE A 170 -11.54 0.22 -4.33
CA ILE A 170 -10.75 1.42 -4.58
C ILE A 170 -9.40 1.00 -5.20
N PRO A 171 -8.94 1.58 -6.31
CA PRO A 171 -7.64 1.22 -6.89
C PRO A 171 -6.43 1.61 -6.02
N LYS A 172 -5.25 1.14 -6.40
CA LYS A 172 -3.97 1.65 -5.87
C LYS A 172 -3.85 3.14 -6.23
N TYR A 173 -3.19 3.91 -5.36
CA TYR A 173 -3.02 5.38 -5.46
C TYR A 173 -4.31 6.21 -5.32
N VAL A 174 -5.47 5.59 -5.15
CA VAL A 174 -6.74 6.29 -4.96
C VAL A 174 -7.14 6.28 -3.48
N THR A 175 -7.51 7.45 -2.97
CA THR A 175 -7.97 7.66 -1.59
C THR A 175 -9.37 8.28 -1.61
N TYR A 176 -10.27 7.75 -0.77
CA TYR A 176 -11.56 8.38 -0.48
C TYR A 176 -11.37 9.60 0.42
N MET A 177 -11.98 10.72 0.04
CA MET A 177 -11.86 12.00 0.74
C MET A 177 -13.22 12.63 0.98
N THR A 178 -13.37 13.19 2.18
CA THR A 178 -14.46 14.09 2.54
C THR A 178 -13.89 15.46 2.94
N ASN A 179 -14.57 16.54 2.54
CA ASN A 179 -14.28 17.86 3.09
C ASN A 179 -15.53 18.72 3.28
N ILE A 180 -15.49 19.53 4.32
CA ILE A 180 -16.49 20.58 4.59
C ILE A 180 -16.11 21.80 3.76
N TYR A 181 -16.96 22.17 2.80
CA TYR A 181 -16.70 23.32 1.92
C TYR A 181 -17.47 24.57 2.35
N ASN A 182 -18.48 24.43 3.20
CA ASN A 182 -19.17 25.53 3.84
C ASN A 182 -19.42 25.18 5.31
N LYS A 183 -18.68 25.82 6.22
CA LYS A 183 -18.75 25.57 7.67
C LYS A 183 -20.06 26.08 8.27
N GLU A 184 -20.48 27.28 7.89
CA GLU A 184 -21.71 27.91 8.41
C GLU A 184 -22.96 27.08 8.12
N LYS A 185 -23.02 26.49 6.91
CA LYS A 185 -24.14 25.65 6.48
C LYS A 185 -23.91 24.16 6.71
N ASN A 186 -22.80 23.79 7.36
CA ASN A 186 -22.36 22.41 7.56
C ASN A 186 -22.43 21.54 6.29
N LEU A 187 -22.05 22.10 5.14
CA LEU A 187 -22.08 21.39 3.86
C LEU A 187 -20.75 20.70 3.62
N SER A 188 -20.81 19.38 3.50
CA SER A 188 -19.71 18.50 3.14
C SER A 188 -19.89 17.95 1.73
N ARG A 189 -18.80 17.44 1.19
CA ARG A 189 -18.79 16.71 -0.08
C ARG A 189 -17.75 15.60 -0.02
N GLU A 190 -18.01 14.59 -0.81
CA GLU A 190 -17.14 13.43 -0.96
C GLU A 190 -16.63 13.30 -2.40
N TYR A 191 -15.41 12.79 -2.53
CA TYR A 191 -14.73 12.59 -3.79
C TYR A 191 -13.57 11.60 -3.63
N PHE A 192 -13.02 11.15 -4.75
CA PHE A 192 -11.77 10.40 -4.77
C PHE A 192 -10.62 11.28 -5.19
N ARG A 193 -9.45 11.03 -4.61
CA ARG A 193 -8.19 11.69 -4.95
C ARG A 193 -7.16 10.65 -5.34
N ILE A 194 -6.42 10.92 -6.41
CA ILE A 194 -5.19 10.19 -6.73
C ILE A 194 -4.04 10.86 -5.98
N GLU A 195 -3.27 10.09 -5.22
CA GLU A 195 -2.11 10.57 -4.46
C GLU A 195 -0.91 9.65 -4.67
N ASN A 196 0.29 10.24 -4.75
CA ASN A 196 1.55 9.52 -4.83
C ASN A 196 1.64 8.54 -6.02
N HIS A 197 0.95 8.84 -7.12
CA HIS A 197 1.10 8.10 -8.35
C HIS A 197 2.46 8.46 -9.00
N PRO A 198 3.24 7.51 -9.55
CA PRO A 198 4.56 7.80 -10.13
C PRO A 198 4.55 8.91 -11.19
N LYS A 199 3.47 8.98 -11.96
CA LYS A 199 3.28 9.96 -13.05
C LYS A 199 2.52 11.22 -12.63
N LEU A 200 1.93 11.26 -11.43
CA LEU A 200 1.06 12.35 -11.01
C LEU A 200 1.09 12.56 -9.49
N LYS A 201 1.54 13.74 -9.06
CA LYS A 201 1.67 14.07 -7.64
C LYS A 201 0.32 13.99 -6.89
N SER A 202 -0.70 14.64 -7.44
CA SER A 202 -2.05 14.64 -6.87
C SER A 202 -3.09 15.01 -7.91
N TYR A 203 -4.27 14.39 -7.86
CA TYR A 203 -5.42 14.75 -8.70
C TYR A 203 -6.73 14.56 -7.96
N ASP A 204 -7.54 15.62 -7.92
CA ASP A 204 -8.86 15.60 -7.33
C ASP A 204 -9.90 15.21 -8.39
N GLY A 205 -10.63 14.11 -8.13
CA GLY A 205 -11.75 13.70 -8.97
C GLY A 205 -13.00 14.57 -8.81
N CYS A 206 -14.12 14.09 -9.36
CA CYS A 206 -15.39 14.82 -9.34
C CYS A 206 -15.89 15.06 -7.90
N LYS A 207 -16.15 16.33 -7.57
CA LYS A 207 -16.69 16.76 -6.26
C LYS A 207 -18.17 17.14 -6.30
N SER A 208 -18.85 16.87 -7.42
CA SER A 208 -20.25 17.24 -7.62
C SER A 208 -21.16 16.44 -6.69
N GLY A 209 -22.16 17.09 -6.09
CA GLY A 209 -23.22 16.41 -5.35
C GLY A 209 -24.26 15.73 -6.25
N LYS A 210 -24.19 15.94 -7.58
CA LYS A 210 -25.11 15.33 -8.55
C LYS A 210 -24.75 13.88 -8.93
N LYS A 211 -23.54 13.44 -8.57
CA LYS A 211 -23.05 12.09 -8.85
C LYS A 211 -22.94 11.31 -7.56
N THR A 212 -23.35 10.05 -7.60
CA THR A 212 -23.16 9.07 -6.55
C THR A 212 -21.68 8.80 -6.32
N ILE A 213 -21.33 8.21 -5.18
CA ILE A 213 -19.94 7.85 -4.90
C ILE A 213 -19.42 6.78 -5.87
N PHE A 214 -20.26 5.84 -6.31
CA PHE A 214 -19.84 4.80 -7.25
C PHE A 214 -19.58 5.35 -8.66
N GLU A 215 -20.39 6.31 -9.14
CA GLU A 215 -20.09 7.00 -10.41
C GLU A 215 -18.76 7.75 -10.34
N LYS A 216 -18.47 8.41 -9.21
CA LYS A 216 -17.18 9.07 -8.97
C LYS A 216 -16.03 8.07 -8.94
N LEU A 217 -16.26 6.86 -8.42
CA LEU A 217 -15.27 5.78 -8.38
C LEU A 217 -14.96 5.27 -9.80
N GLU A 218 -15.98 5.07 -10.63
CA GLU A 218 -15.76 4.64 -12.01
C GLU A 218 -15.04 5.71 -12.84
N GLU A 219 -15.32 6.99 -12.60
CA GLU A 219 -14.57 8.08 -13.21
C GLU A 219 -13.10 8.10 -12.82
N ILE A 220 -12.79 7.96 -11.53
CA ILE A 220 -11.40 8.00 -11.08
C ILE A 220 -10.63 6.76 -11.52
N LYS A 221 -11.29 5.59 -11.65
CA LYS A 221 -10.70 4.37 -12.21
C LYS A 221 -10.22 4.58 -13.65
N LYS A 222 -11.03 5.25 -14.48
CA LYS A 222 -10.64 5.59 -15.87
C LYS A 222 -9.42 6.50 -15.91
N ILE A 223 -9.30 7.44 -14.97
CA ILE A 223 -8.10 8.30 -14.89
C ILE A 223 -6.87 7.48 -14.48
N ILE A 224 -7.00 6.51 -13.57
CA ILE A 224 -5.90 5.60 -13.23
C ILE A 224 -5.50 4.76 -14.44
N GLU A 225 -6.45 4.18 -15.17
CA GLU A 225 -6.17 3.41 -16.39
C GLU A 225 -5.47 4.26 -17.46
N GLN A 226 -5.87 5.52 -17.63
CA GLN A 226 -5.16 6.46 -18.50
C GLN A 226 -3.72 6.69 -18.05
N LEU A 227 -3.51 6.92 -16.75
CA LEU A 227 -2.17 7.11 -16.20
C LEU A 227 -1.30 5.86 -16.38
N ASP A 228 -1.85 4.67 -16.19
CA ASP A 228 -1.14 3.40 -16.41
C ASP A 228 -0.69 3.28 -17.87
N ASN A 229 -1.50 3.78 -18.82
CA ASN A 229 -1.19 3.87 -20.25
C ASN A 229 -0.42 5.14 -20.68
N ASP A 230 0.24 5.83 -19.76
CA ASP A 230 1.05 7.04 -20.03
C ASP A 230 0.26 8.26 -20.55
N ILE A 231 -1.05 8.29 -20.31
CA ILE A 231 -1.93 9.40 -20.69
C ILE A 231 -2.20 10.27 -19.45
N LEU A 232 -1.71 11.50 -19.47
CA LEU A 232 -1.97 12.47 -18.40
C LEU A 232 -3.40 13.03 -18.50
N PRO A 233 -4.09 13.25 -17.36
CA PRO A 233 -5.41 13.86 -17.36
C PRO A 233 -5.31 15.32 -17.85
N LYS A 234 -6.03 15.62 -18.92
CA LYS A 234 -6.13 16.97 -19.48
C LYS A 234 -6.93 17.88 -18.55
N SER A 235 -6.48 19.12 -18.42
CA SER A 235 -7.24 20.19 -17.77
C SER A 235 -8.50 20.54 -18.57
N GLN A 236 -9.50 21.13 -17.90
CA GLN A 236 -10.71 21.65 -18.56
C GLN A 236 -10.36 22.60 -19.72
N LYS A 237 -9.27 23.38 -19.58
CA LYS A 237 -8.78 24.29 -20.61
C LYS A 237 -8.32 23.52 -21.85
N GLU A 238 -7.53 22.46 -21.67
CA GLU A 238 -7.03 21.62 -22.77
C GLU A 238 -8.13 20.81 -23.44
N LEU A 239 -9.15 20.39 -22.69
CA LEU A 239 -10.30 19.65 -23.22
C LEU A 239 -11.24 20.54 -24.04
N SER A 240 -11.46 21.78 -23.60
CA SER A 240 -12.41 22.69 -24.26
C SER A 240 -11.80 23.48 -25.42
N GLY A 241 -10.47 23.67 -25.42
CA GLY A 241 -9.81 24.60 -26.34
C GLY A 241 -10.17 26.07 -26.09
N LEU A 242 -10.92 26.37 -25.02
CA LEU A 242 -11.41 27.70 -24.72
C LEU A 242 -10.43 28.48 -23.82
N PRO A 243 -10.41 29.82 -23.90
CA PRO A 243 -9.65 30.67 -22.99
C PRO A 243 -10.00 30.43 -21.51
N GLN A 244 -9.07 30.80 -20.63
CA GLN A 244 -9.26 30.65 -19.19
C GLN A 244 -10.53 31.39 -18.72
N TYR A 245 -11.29 30.74 -17.82
CA TYR A 245 -12.57 31.22 -17.28
C TYR A 245 -13.74 31.26 -18.27
N VAL A 246 -13.52 30.91 -19.54
CA VAL A 246 -14.59 30.78 -20.54
C VAL A 246 -15.06 29.33 -20.61
N ARG A 247 -16.37 29.13 -20.68
CA ARG A 247 -16.99 27.84 -20.94
C ARG A 247 -18.09 27.99 -21.98
N TYR A 248 -18.30 26.93 -22.75
CA TYR A 248 -19.44 26.80 -23.64
C TYR A 248 -20.60 26.13 -22.89
N LEU A 249 -21.82 26.64 -23.09
CA LEU A 249 -23.04 26.07 -22.55
C LEU A 249 -24.07 25.93 -23.66
N GLU A 250 -24.62 24.73 -23.82
CA GLU A 250 -25.76 24.45 -24.67
C GLU A 250 -26.90 23.93 -23.80
N LYS A 251 -28.07 24.54 -23.96
CA LYS A 251 -29.29 24.12 -23.28
C LYS A 251 -30.47 24.38 -24.21
N ASP A 252 -31.26 23.33 -24.44
CA ASP A 252 -32.32 23.33 -25.44
C ASP A 252 -31.71 23.66 -26.82
N GLU A 253 -32.25 24.65 -27.54
CA GLU A 253 -31.69 25.11 -28.83
C GLU A 253 -30.83 26.37 -28.70
N LYS A 254 -30.44 26.74 -27.47
CA LYS A 254 -29.70 27.97 -27.19
C LYS A 254 -28.29 27.67 -26.73
N ARG A 255 -27.35 28.46 -27.26
CA ARG A 255 -25.92 28.31 -27.06
C ARG A 255 -25.34 29.59 -26.47
N TRP A 256 -24.39 29.47 -25.56
CA TRP A 256 -23.73 30.60 -24.92
C TRP A 256 -22.26 30.36 -24.68
N LEU A 257 -21.46 31.41 -24.83
CA LEU A 257 -20.18 31.50 -24.13
C LEU A 257 -20.38 32.20 -22.80
N ILE A 258 -19.83 31.61 -21.74
CA ILE A 258 -19.94 32.12 -20.38
C ILE A 258 -18.53 32.35 -19.84
N TYR A 259 -18.26 33.56 -19.40
CA TYR A 259 -17.08 33.91 -18.62
C TYR A 259 -17.43 33.98 -17.14
N GLU A 260 -16.67 33.28 -16.30
CA GLU A 260 -16.78 33.37 -14.84
C GLU A 260 -15.41 33.36 -14.18
N LYS A 261 -14.99 34.52 -13.65
CA LYS A 261 -13.75 34.68 -12.89
C LYS A 261 -14.07 35.15 -11.47
N ARG A 262 -13.48 34.49 -10.47
CA ARG A 262 -13.59 34.88 -9.07
C ARG A 262 -12.29 35.58 -8.66
N THR A 263 -12.37 36.85 -8.30
CA THR A 263 -11.27 37.59 -7.66
C THR A 263 -11.44 37.53 -6.14
N ARG A 264 -10.53 38.15 -5.37
CA ARG A 264 -10.61 38.16 -3.90
C ARG A 264 -11.91 38.81 -3.41
N ASP A 265 -12.38 39.83 -4.12
CA ASP A 265 -13.46 40.71 -3.65
C ASP A 265 -14.74 40.62 -4.50
N VAL A 266 -14.65 40.20 -5.76
CA VAL A 266 -15.80 40.22 -6.69
C VAL A 266 -15.85 38.97 -7.59
N ARG A 267 -17.06 38.54 -7.95
CA ARG A 267 -17.29 37.55 -9.01
C ARG A 267 -17.59 38.28 -10.31
N GLN A 268 -16.67 38.20 -11.26
CA GLN A 268 -16.87 38.69 -12.63
C GLN A 268 -17.62 37.62 -13.43
N ASN A 269 -18.73 38.01 -14.04
CA ASN A 269 -19.53 37.13 -14.88
C ASN A 269 -19.96 37.83 -16.19
N MET A 270 -19.95 37.08 -17.28
CA MET A 270 -20.50 37.53 -18.54
C MET A 270 -21.06 36.34 -19.32
N LYS A 271 -22.19 36.57 -19.99
CA LYS A 271 -22.86 35.56 -20.82
C LYS A 271 -23.11 36.18 -22.19
N LEU A 272 -22.53 35.57 -23.22
CA LEU A 272 -22.72 35.95 -24.62
C LEU A 272 -23.59 34.87 -25.29
N PRO A 273 -24.84 35.16 -25.68
CA PRO A 273 -25.62 34.27 -26.53
C PRO A 273 -24.97 34.15 -27.90
N LEU A 274 -24.91 32.93 -28.41
CA LEU A 274 -24.36 32.63 -29.72
C LEU A 274 -25.51 32.56 -30.74
N PRO A 275 -25.34 33.14 -31.94
CA PRO A 275 -26.28 32.95 -33.04
C PRO A 275 -26.28 31.48 -33.52
N GLN A 276 -27.24 31.12 -34.38
CA GLN A 276 -27.39 29.76 -34.89
C GLN A 276 -26.16 29.36 -35.73
N ASP A 277 -25.71 30.25 -36.60
CA ASP A 277 -24.46 30.16 -37.34
C ASP A 277 -23.47 31.19 -36.77
N TYR A 278 -22.31 30.73 -36.30
CA TYR A 278 -21.29 31.58 -35.72
C TYR A 278 -19.88 31.03 -35.95
N ASN A 279 -18.90 31.94 -36.03
CA ASN A 279 -17.49 31.61 -35.92
C ASN A 279 -17.06 31.71 -34.45
N LEU A 280 -16.56 30.61 -33.86
CA LEU A 280 -16.21 30.56 -32.44
C LEU A 280 -15.11 31.56 -32.06
N GLU A 281 -14.10 31.74 -32.92
CA GLU A 281 -12.97 32.64 -32.66
C GLU A 281 -13.42 34.10 -32.63
N GLU A 282 -14.29 34.49 -33.56
CA GLU A 282 -14.90 35.82 -33.58
C GLU A 282 -15.75 36.06 -32.33
N GLN A 283 -16.59 35.09 -31.95
CA GLN A 283 -17.43 35.21 -30.75
C GLN A 283 -16.62 35.26 -29.46
N LEU A 284 -15.47 34.57 -29.42
CA LEU A 284 -14.52 34.67 -28.32
C LEU A 284 -13.91 36.07 -28.24
N ARG A 285 -13.52 36.68 -29.37
CA ARG A 285 -13.02 38.06 -29.38
C ARG A 285 -14.08 39.04 -28.86
N ILE A 286 -15.32 38.94 -29.35
CA ILE A 286 -16.44 39.77 -28.89
C ILE A 286 -16.67 39.61 -27.38
N LEU A 287 -16.61 38.37 -26.86
CA LEU A 287 -16.73 38.13 -25.42
C LEU A 287 -15.60 38.80 -24.63
N LEU A 288 -14.35 38.67 -25.10
CA LEU A 288 -13.18 39.25 -24.44
C LEU A 288 -13.22 40.78 -24.44
N ASP A 289 -13.61 41.40 -25.55
CA ASP A 289 -13.76 42.86 -25.67
C ASP A 289 -14.82 43.36 -24.66
N LYS A 290 -15.99 42.71 -24.59
CA LYS A 290 -17.03 43.06 -23.61
C LYS A 290 -16.57 42.87 -22.16
N ILE A 291 -15.77 41.84 -21.87
CA ILE A 291 -15.19 41.64 -20.54
C ILE A 291 -14.26 42.81 -20.19
N GLN A 292 -13.42 43.24 -21.14
CA GLN A 292 -12.51 44.36 -20.96
C GLN A 292 -13.30 45.66 -20.71
N GLU A 293 -14.30 45.98 -21.53
CA GLU A 293 -15.17 47.14 -21.32
C GLU A 293 -15.84 47.15 -19.95
N LYS A 294 -16.33 46.00 -19.48
CA LYS A 294 -17.08 45.89 -18.21
C LYS A 294 -16.19 45.91 -16.97
N TYR A 295 -14.95 45.41 -17.07
CA TYR A 295 -14.13 45.10 -15.90
C TYR A 295 -12.73 45.70 -15.90
N SER A 296 -12.32 46.44 -16.94
CA SER A 296 -11.03 47.14 -17.01
C SER A 296 -11.11 48.61 -16.57
N SER A 297 -12.02 48.92 -15.66
CA SER A 297 -12.03 50.19 -14.88
C SER A 297 -11.33 49.99 -13.54
#